data_AF-A0A836VRY0-F1
#
_entry.id   AF-A0A836VRY0-F1
#
_cell.length_a   1.000
_cell.length_b   1.000
_cell.length_c   1.000
_cell.angle_alpha   90.00
_cell.angle_beta   90.00
_cell.angle_gamma   90.00
#
_symmetry.space_group_name_H-M   'P 1'
#
loop_
_entity.id
_entity.type
_entity.pdbx_description
1 polymer ?
#
loop_
_entity_poly.entity_id
_entity_poly.type
_entity_poly.pdbx_seq_one_letter_code
_entity_poly.pdbx_strand_id
1 'polypeptide(L)'
;MEMIRNISLSDPYMYYRLDPGEVGPVLPVKASQSIMHVASHEAANLARMKYDAWSKGGIVVYTNLHLNLTKRGNYIAASSGYSEVRVIYPSRDKSEIKDEKEPKIDQIDQKSNLVLKDKDLFENIEEMKIDNE
;
A
#
# COMPACT_ATOMS: atom_id res chain seq x y z
N MET A 1 37.38 -16.97 -34.63
CA MET A 1 37.58 -16.71 -33.18
C MET A 1 36.28 -16.11 -32.66
N GLU A 2 35.35 -16.97 -32.23
CA GLU A 2 34.04 -16.52 -31.76
C GLU A 2 34.19 -15.86 -30.39
N MET A 3 33.78 -14.60 -30.29
CA MET A 3 33.60 -13.96 -28.99
C MET A 3 32.38 -14.59 -28.32
N ILE A 4 32.63 -15.52 -27.40
CA ILE A 4 31.63 -15.95 -26.43
C ILE A 4 31.25 -14.71 -25.62
N ARG A 5 30.09 -14.12 -25.93
CA ARG A 5 29.50 -13.08 -25.09
C ARG A 5 29.26 -13.71 -23.72
N ASN A 6 30.08 -13.38 -22.74
CA ASN A 6 29.79 -13.67 -21.34
C ASN A 6 28.49 -12.97 -20.97
N ILE A 7 27.37 -13.68 -21.10
CA ILE A 7 26.09 -13.26 -20.52
C ILE A 7 26.31 -13.40 -19.02
N SER A 8 26.74 -12.31 -18.38
CA SER A 8 26.82 -12.23 -16.93
C SER A 8 25.38 -12.38 -16.41
N LEU A 9 25.07 -13.56 -15.88
CA LEU A 9 23.79 -13.90 -15.27
C LEU A 9 23.73 -13.25 -13.88
N SER A 10 23.76 -11.92 -13.86
CA SER A 10 23.66 -11.10 -12.66
C SER A 10 22.19 -10.83 -12.36
N ASP A 11 21.76 -11.13 -11.14
CA ASP A 11 20.46 -10.76 -10.58
C ASP A 11 20.62 -9.43 -9.82
N PRO A 12 20.36 -8.29 -10.47
CA PRO A 12 20.64 -7.00 -9.87
C PRO A 12 19.67 -6.70 -8.74
N TYR A 13 20.16 -6.00 -7.72
CA TYR A 13 19.30 -5.42 -6.70
C TYR A 13 18.55 -4.20 -7.25
N MET A 14 17.27 -4.14 -6.95
CA MET A 14 16.40 -3.01 -7.19
C MET A 14 16.10 -2.29 -5.88
N TYR A 15 16.02 -0.97 -5.98
CA TYR A 15 15.71 -0.07 -4.87
C TYR A 15 14.48 0.75 -5.27
N TYR A 16 13.31 0.40 -4.73
CA TYR A 16 12.07 1.12 -4.95
C TYR A 16 11.21 1.11 -3.68
N ARG A 17 10.38 2.14 -3.51
CA ARG A 17 9.35 2.20 -2.45
C ARG A 17 8.03 1.75 -3.05
N LEU A 18 7.30 0.91 -2.32
CA LEU A 18 6.00 0.44 -2.76
C LEU A 18 4.90 1.43 -2.36
N ASP A 19 5.00 2.01 -1.17
CA ASP A 19 4.13 3.12 -0.76
C ASP A 19 4.93 4.42 -0.50
N PRO A 20 4.51 5.57 -1.05
CA PRO A 20 5.14 6.87 -0.77
C PRO A 20 5.14 7.26 0.72
N GLY A 21 4.23 6.67 1.50
CA GLY A 21 4.08 6.89 2.94
C GLY A 21 4.87 5.92 3.83
N GLU A 22 5.57 4.94 3.26
CA GLU A 22 6.44 4.04 4.05
C GLU A 22 7.64 4.82 4.59
N VAL A 23 7.64 5.03 5.91
CA VAL A 23 8.78 5.60 6.64
C VAL A 23 9.91 4.58 6.70
N GLY A 24 11.05 4.88 6.08
CA GLY A 24 12.23 4.02 6.15
C GLY A 24 13.16 4.04 4.93
N PRO A 25 14.30 3.34 5.03
CA PRO A 25 15.21 3.13 3.92
C PRO A 25 14.57 2.23 2.86
N VAL A 26 14.94 2.45 1.61
CA VAL A 26 14.50 1.60 0.50
C VAL A 26 15.09 0.20 0.67
N LEU A 27 14.23 -0.80 0.89
CA LEU A 27 14.68 -2.18 1.04
C LEU A 27 15.13 -2.73 -0.32
N PRO A 28 16.39 -3.21 -0.45
CA PRO A 28 16.84 -3.79 -1.70
C PRO A 28 16.15 -5.13 -1.95
N VAL A 29 15.67 -5.32 -3.18
CA VAL A 29 15.02 -6.56 -3.62
C VAL A 29 15.70 -7.05 -4.88
N LYS A 30 16.02 -8.35 -4.96
CA LYS A 30 16.56 -8.93 -6.19
C LYS A 30 15.54 -8.82 -7.33
N ALA A 31 16.01 -8.54 -8.54
CA ALA A 31 15.14 -8.41 -9.71
C ALA A 31 14.26 -9.65 -9.91
N SER A 32 14.81 -10.85 -9.69
CA SER A 32 14.09 -12.12 -9.75
C SER A 32 12.92 -12.24 -8.74
N GLN A 33 13.00 -11.55 -7.60
CA GLN A 33 12.00 -11.62 -6.51
C GLN A 33 11.02 -10.45 -6.53
N SER A 34 11.33 -9.40 -7.29
CA SER A 34 10.61 -8.13 -7.28
C SER A 34 9.14 -8.25 -7.65
N ILE A 35 8.80 -9.08 -8.63
CA ILE A 35 7.41 -9.30 -9.06
C ILE A 35 6.58 -9.81 -7.89
N MET A 36 7.07 -10.84 -7.19
CA MET A 36 6.38 -11.40 -6.04
C MET A 36 6.26 -10.36 -4.92
N HIS A 37 7.33 -9.62 -4.65
CA HIS A 37 7.32 -8.58 -3.62
C HIS A 37 6.26 -7.50 -3.91
N VAL A 38 6.28 -6.90 -5.11
CA VAL A 38 5.31 -5.87 -5.49
C VAL A 38 3.89 -6.44 -5.49
N ALA A 39 3.68 -7.63 -6.06
CA ALA A 39 2.36 -8.25 -6.09
C ALA A 39 1.81 -8.54 -4.69
N SER A 40 2.64 -9.03 -3.75
CA SER A 40 2.21 -9.27 -2.37
C SER A 40 1.81 -7.98 -1.65
N HIS A 41 2.54 -6.90 -1.89
CA HIS A 41 2.24 -5.59 -1.32
C HIS A 41 0.93 -5.02 -1.87
N GLU A 42 0.76 -5.04 -3.19
CA GLU A 42 -0.50 -4.61 -3.82
C GLU A 42 -1.69 -5.49 -3.43
N ALA A 43 -1.49 -6.79 -3.23
CA ALA A 43 -2.53 -7.69 -2.74
C ALA A 43 -2.95 -7.35 -1.30
N ALA A 44 -2.00 -6.97 -0.44
CA ALA A 44 -2.30 -6.51 0.91
C ALA A 44 -3.08 -5.19 0.90
N ASN A 45 -2.69 -4.23 0.05
CA ASN A 45 -3.42 -2.98 -0.14
C ASN A 45 -4.85 -3.23 -0.67
N LEU A 46 -4.99 -4.12 -1.66
CA LEU A 46 -6.29 -4.54 -2.18
C LEU A 46 -7.19 -5.15 -1.10
N ALA A 47 -6.63 -6.00 -0.23
CA ALA A 47 -7.37 -6.59 0.88
C ALA A 47 -7.87 -5.53 1.87
N ARG A 48 -7.02 -4.54 2.21
CA ARG A 48 -7.41 -3.41 3.07
C ARG A 48 -8.53 -2.58 2.45
N MET A 49 -8.44 -2.26 1.15
CA MET A 49 -9.50 -1.53 0.44
C MET A 49 -10.82 -2.30 0.41
N LYS A 50 -10.79 -3.62 0.19
CA LYS A 50 -11.98 -4.47 0.27
C LYS A 50 -12.60 -4.47 1.65
N TYR A 51 -11.79 -4.57 2.69
CA TYR A 51 -12.25 -4.55 4.07
C TYR A 51 -12.89 -3.20 4.43
N ASP A 52 -12.27 -2.08 4.04
CA ASP A 52 -12.81 -0.73 4.25
C ASP A 52 -14.12 -0.49 3.49
N ALA A 53 -14.21 -0.97 2.25
CA ALA A 53 -15.45 -0.94 1.49
C ALA A 53 -16.58 -1.69 2.21
N TRP A 54 -16.29 -2.91 2.68
CA TRP A 54 -17.25 -3.75 3.37
C TRP A 54 -17.68 -3.17 4.73
N SER A 55 -16.74 -2.64 5.53
CA SER A 55 -17.03 -2.03 6.82
C SER A 55 -17.96 -0.80 6.70
N LYS A 56 -17.87 -0.09 5.57
CA LYS A 56 -18.77 1.03 5.22
C LYS A 56 -20.10 0.60 4.62
N GLY A 57 -20.35 -0.71 4.48
CA GLY A 57 -21.57 -1.26 3.88
C GLY A 57 -21.59 -1.22 2.35
N GLY A 58 -20.43 -1.05 1.72
CA GLY A 58 -20.25 -1.11 0.29
C GLY A 58 -20.10 -2.53 -0.24
N ILE A 59 -20.52 -2.74 -1.48
CA ILE A 59 -20.40 -3.99 -2.23
C ILE A 59 -19.30 -3.83 -3.26
N VAL A 60 -18.23 -4.62 -3.13
CA VAL A 60 -17.13 -4.64 -4.11
C VAL A 60 -17.57 -5.37 -5.37
N VAL A 61 -17.59 -4.68 -6.50
CA VAL A 61 -18.03 -5.24 -7.80
C VAL A 61 -16.88 -5.53 -8.75
N TYR A 62 -15.72 -4.91 -8.52
CA TYR A 62 -14.55 -5.08 -9.37
C TYR A 62 -13.28 -4.83 -8.58
N THR A 63 -12.25 -5.64 -8.85
CA THR A 63 -10.90 -5.43 -8.32
C THR A 63 -9.86 -5.62 -9.40
N ASN A 64 -8.83 -4.79 -9.36
CA ASN A 64 -7.69 -4.83 -10.27
C ASN A 64 -6.37 -4.77 -9.52
N LEU A 65 -5.34 -5.37 -10.09
CA LEU A 65 -3.98 -5.29 -9.59
C LEU A 65 -3.04 -5.17 -10.79
N HIS A 66 -2.30 -4.08 -10.84
CA HIS A 66 -1.37 -3.76 -11.92
C HIS A 66 0.05 -3.75 -11.43
N LEU A 67 0.96 -4.27 -12.25
CA LEU A 67 2.39 -4.27 -12.00
C LEU A 67 3.10 -3.54 -13.14
N ASN A 68 3.97 -2.61 -12.80
CA ASN A 68 4.87 -1.95 -13.74
C ASN A 68 6.11 -2.83 -13.94
N LEU A 69 6.11 -3.58 -15.04
CA LEU A 69 7.19 -4.50 -15.38
C LEU A 69 8.27 -3.81 -16.20
N THR A 70 9.52 -4.03 -15.81
CA THR A 70 10.71 -3.52 -16.46
C THR A 70 11.77 -4.61 -16.59
N LYS A 71 12.60 -4.53 -17.62
CA LYS A 71 13.73 -5.46 -17.80
C LYS A 71 14.93 -4.95 -17.01
N ARG A 72 15.48 -5.77 -16.12
CA ARG A 72 16.70 -5.50 -15.36
C ARG A 72 17.72 -6.60 -15.58
N GLY A 73 18.76 -6.29 -16.36
CA GLY A 73 19.72 -7.30 -16.82
C GLY A 73 19.00 -8.39 -17.62
N ASN A 74 19.05 -9.62 -17.12
CA ASN A 74 18.41 -10.78 -17.72
C ASN A 74 17.03 -11.11 -17.13
N TYR A 75 16.55 -10.33 -16.17
CA TYR A 75 15.30 -10.58 -15.45
C TYR A 75 14.20 -9.61 -15.86
N ILE A 76 12.97 -10.10 -15.92
CA ILE A 76 11.77 -9.25 -15.86
C ILE A 76 11.51 -8.98 -14.38
N ALA A 77 11.33 -7.72 -14.04
CA ALA A 77 11.24 -7.24 -12.67
C ALA A 77 10.09 -6.25 -12.54
N ALA A 78 9.43 -6.18 -11.38
CA ALA A 78 8.40 -5.18 -11.12
C ALA A 78 8.99 -4.03 -10.29
N SER A 79 8.86 -2.79 -10.76
CA SER A 79 9.39 -1.61 -10.05
C SER A 79 8.34 -0.89 -9.18
N SER A 80 7.07 -1.06 -9.52
CA SER A 80 5.94 -0.47 -8.80
C SER A 80 4.65 -1.21 -9.19
N GLY A 81 3.57 -0.95 -8.47
CA GLY A 81 2.25 -1.45 -8.79
C GLY A 81 1.17 -0.44 -8.40
N TYR A 82 -0.07 -0.81 -8.67
CA TYR A 82 -1.22 -0.21 -8.02
C TYR A 82 -2.37 -1.20 -7.98
N SER A 83 -3.25 -1.03 -6.99
CA SER A 83 -4.46 -1.80 -6.79
C SER A 83 -5.70 -0.91 -6.93
N GLU A 84 -6.76 -1.42 -7.55
CA GLU A 84 -8.02 -0.68 -7.76
C GLU A 84 -9.18 -1.53 -7.24
N VAL A 85 -10.13 -0.89 -6.54
CA VAL A 85 -11.40 -1.49 -6.13
C VAL A 85 -12.53 -0.56 -6.56
N ARG A 86 -13.57 -1.10 -7.22
CA ARG A 86 -14.83 -0.38 -7.45
C ARG A 86 -15.89 -0.91 -6.51
N VAL A 87 -16.55 0.02 -5.83
CA VAL A 87 -17.51 -0.25 -4.75
C VAL A 87 -18.83 0.42 -5.09
N ILE A 88 -19.92 -0.30 -4.91
CA ILE A 88 -21.27 0.24 -4.94
C ILE A 88 -21.77 0.35 -3.51
N TYR A 89 -22.19 1.54 -3.10
CA TYR A 89 -22.88 1.73 -1.83
C TYR A 89 -24.39 1.73 -2.10
N PRO A 90 -25.13 0.69 -1.72
CA PRO A 90 -26.59 0.73 -1.81
C PRO A 90 -27.07 1.89 -0.92
N SER A 91 -27.94 2.74 -1.44
CA SER A 91 -28.44 3.90 -0.71
C SER A 91 -29.00 3.44 0.63
N ARG A 92 -28.35 3.85 1.73
CA ARG A 92 -29.05 3.97 3.01
C ARG A 92 -30.13 5.02 2.79
N ASP A 93 -31.32 4.80 3.31
CA ASP A 93 -32.38 5.80 3.32
C ASP A 93 -31.78 7.16 3.70
N LYS A 94 -32.11 8.20 2.92
CA LYS A 94 -31.54 9.56 3.01
C LYS A 94 -31.76 10.24 4.38
N SER A 95 -32.32 9.56 5.37
CA SER A 95 -32.60 10.05 6.71
C SER A 95 -31.44 9.92 7.70
N GLU A 96 -30.36 9.21 7.38
CA GLU A 96 -29.21 9.02 8.31
C GLU A 96 -27.85 9.50 7.79
N ILE A 97 -27.81 10.19 6.65
CA ILE A 97 -26.59 10.91 6.24
C ILE A 97 -26.56 12.20 7.08
N LYS A 98 -26.02 12.13 8.29
CA LYS A 98 -25.41 13.33 8.87
C LYS A 98 -24.32 13.75 7.89
N ASP A 99 -24.41 14.99 7.41
CA ASP A 99 -23.42 15.61 6.54
C ASP A 99 -22.02 15.52 7.17
N GLU A 100 -21.31 14.42 6.92
CA GLU A 100 -19.86 14.41 6.95
C GLU A 100 -19.44 15.28 5.76
N LYS A 101 -19.23 16.56 6.06
CA LYS A 101 -18.70 17.56 5.14
C LYS A 101 -17.62 16.92 4.27
N GLU A 102 -17.85 16.91 2.96
CA GLU A 102 -16.82 16.63 1.98
C GLU A 102 -15.57 17.46 2.33
N PRO A 103 -14.37 16.86 2.41
CA PRO A 103 -13.17 17.65 2.55
C PRO A 103 -13.04 18.46 1.25
N LYS A 104 -13.17 19.78 1.37
CA LYS A 104 -12.78 20.69 0.30
C LYS A 104 -11.32 20.39 -0.05
N ILE A 105 -11.11 19.97 -1.29
CA ILE A 105 -9.76 19.84 -1.85
C ILE A 105 -9.28 21.27 -2.12
N ASP A 106 -8.69 21.89 -1.10
CA ASP A 106 -7.91 23.11 -1.29
C ASP A 106 -6.61 22.72 -1.98
N GLN A 107 -6.42 23.22 -3.20
CA GLN A 107 -5.17 23.11 -3.94
C GLN A 107 -4.07 23.86 -3.17
N ILE A 108 -3.14 23.15 -2.51
CA ILE A 108 -1.90 23.75 -2.01
C ILE A 108 -0.73 22.76 -2.14
N ASP A 109 0.10 23.06 -3.14
CA ASP A 109 1.57 23.13 -3.14
C ASP A 109 2.42 22.19 -2.26
N GLN A 110 3.43 21.66 -2.95
CA GLN A 110 4.61 20.99 -2.44
C GLN A 110 5.20 21.67 -1.19
N LYS A 111 5.12 21.01 -0.03
CA LYS A 111 6.18 20.93 1.00
C LYS A 111 5.76 19.98 2.11
N SER A 112 6.35 18.78 2.09
CA SER A 112 6.32 17.80 3.17
C SER A 112 6.85 18.40 4.48
N ASN A 113 6.06 18.34 5.54
CA ASN A 113 6.52 18.29 6.93
C ASN A 113 5.35 17.82 7.82
N LEU A 114 5.32 16.53 8.16
CA LEU A 114 4.50 16.02 9.26
C LEU A 114 5.42 15.44 10.32
N VAL A 115 5.60 16.25 11.36
CA VAL A 115 6.09 15.83 12.67
C VAL A 115 4.93 15.11 13.36
N LEU A 116 5.04 13.78 13.51
CA LEU A 116 4.13 13.00 14.34
C LEU A 116 4.56 13.14 15.80
N LYS A 117 3.66 13.63 16.67
CA LYS A 117 3.83 13.64 18.12
C LYS A 117 3.28 12.33 18.68
N ASP A 118 4.18 11.40 19.01
CA ASP A 118 3.90 10.15 19.73
C ASP A 118 3.72 10.40 21.23
N LYS A 119 2.57 10.91 21.69
CA LYS A 119 2.30 11.03 23.14
C LYS A 119 1.00 10.45 23.68
N ASP A 120 0.06 10.02 22.82
CA ASP A 120 -1.28 9.65 23.32
C ASP A 120 -1.58 8.14 23.28
N LEU A 121 -0.56 7.28 23.10
CA LEU A 121 -0.75 5.82 22.99
C LEU A 121 -0.47 5.01 24.27
N PHE A 122 -0.07 5.64 25.38
CA PHE A 122 0.37 4.91 26.59
C PHE A 122 -0.55 5.03 27.82
N GLU A 123 -1.69 5.71 27.77
CA GLU A 123 -2.53 5.91 28.97
C GLU A 123 -3.71 4.92 29.14
N ASN A 124 -3.91 3.93 28.27
CA ASN A 124 -5.06 3.02 28.36
C ASN A 124 -4.73 1.56 28.76
N ILE A 125 -3.64 1.31 29.51
CA ILE A 125 -3.32 -0.05 30.00
C ILE A 125 -3.33 -0.17 31.55
N GLU A 126 -3.51 0.90 32.32
CA GLU A 126 -3.46 0.83 33.80
C GLU A 126 -4.80 0.68 34.56
N GLU A 127 -5.94 0.44 33.89
CA GLU A 127 -7.25 0.26 34.58
C GLU A 127 -7.79 -1.18 34.63
N MET A 128 -6.94 -2.21 34.51
CA MET A 128 -7.32 -3.58 34.94
C MET A 128 -6.49 -4.01 36.15
N LYS A 129 -6.81 -3.45 37.33
CA LYS A 129 -6.46 -4.10 38.59
C LYS A 129 -7.36 -5.33 38.77
N ILE A 130 -6.72 -6.49 38.81
CA ILE A 130 -7.29 -7.77 39.19
C ILE A 130 -7.40 -7.77 40.73
N ASP A 131 -8.62 -7.83 41.24
CA ASP A 131 -8.87 -8.16 42.64
C ASP A 131 -8.58 -9.65 42.85
N ASN A 132 -7.56 -9.98 43.63
CA ASN A 132 -7.37 -11.32 44.18
C ASN A 132 -7.59 -11.25 45.69
N GLU A 133 -8.66 -11.91 46.14
CA GLU A 133 -8.79 -12.43 47.52
C GLU A 133 -7.74 -13.52 47.81
#